data_AF-A0A965T7G2-F1
#
_entry.id   AF-A0A965T7G2-F1
#
_cell.length_a   1.000
_cell.length_b   1.000
_cell.length_c   1.000
_cell.angle_alpha   90.00
_cell.angle_beta   90.00
_cell.angle_gamma   90.00
#
_symmetry.space_group_name_H-M   'P 1'
#
loop_
_entity.id
_entity.type
_entity.pdbx_description
1 polymer ?
#
loop_
_entity_poly.entity_id
_entity_poly.type
_entity_poly.pdbx_seq_one_letter_code
_entity_poly.pdbx_strand_id
1 'polypeptide(L)'
;MSTLLESIYNGLVQTTWIEAIAVISGIVSVWYSRKENILVFPTGLLNTTVYIYLSLKGHLLGEASVNLYYTIMSLYGWYLWTRKDKINQQFILQITNSNTKERIQQFLFFAGVYALIYFALVYLKQSFAPEAIPWADALASA
;
A
#
# COMPACT_ATOMS: atom_id res chain seq x y z
N MET A 1 -31.98 -11.54 10.57
CA MET A 1 -31.00 -10.48 10.27
C MET A 1 -29.74 -11.20 9.81
N SER A 2 -29.19 -10.86 8.65
CA SER A 2 -28.30 -11.72 7.86
C SER A 2 -27.01 -12.12 8.59
N THR A 3 -26.61 -13.40 8.46
CA THR A 3 -25.34 -13.97 8.97
C THR A 3 -24.11 -13.11 8.66
N LEU A 4 -24.14 -12.36 7.57
CA LEU A 4 -23.12 -11.36 7.21
C LEU A 4 -23.01 -10.20 8.20
N LEU A 5 -24.14 -9.64 8.65
CA LEU A 5 -24.14 -8.53 9.61
C LEU A 5 -23.62 -8.98 10.98
N GLU A 6 -23.93 -10.21 11.38
CA GLU A 6 -23.38 -10.81 12.60
C GLU A 6 -21.86 -11.01 12.50
N SER A 7 -21.36 -11.53 11.39
CA SER A 7 -19.91 -11.67 11.15
C SER A 7 -19.18 -10.33 11.17
N ILE A 8 -19.75 -9.30 10.53
CA ILE A 8 -19.17 -7.95 10.55
C ILE A 8 -19.17 -7.38 11.96
N TYR A 9 -20.29 -7.50 12.68
CA TYR A 9 -20.40 -7.00 14.06
C TYR A 9 -19.39 -7.69 14.98
N ASN A 10 -19.30 -9.02 14.91
CA ASN A 10 -18.36 -9.78 15.73
C ASN A 10 -16.90 -9.46 15.39
N GLY A 11 -16.57 -9.26 14.11
CA GLY A 11 -15.24 -8.83 13.68
C GLY A 11 -14.86 -7.45 14.23
N LEU A 12 -15.79 -6.50 14.20
CA LEU A 12 -15.58 -5.16 14.77
C LEU A 12 -15.35 -5.21 16.29
N VAL A 13 -16.13 -6.01 17.01
CA VAL A 13 -15.98 -6.17 18.48
C VAL A 13 -14.66 -6.85 18.85
N GLN A 14 -14.16 -7.77 18.02
CA GLN A 14 -12.89 -8.47 18.26
C GLN A 14 -11.65 -7.66 17.86
N THR A 15 -11.84 -6.54 17.16
CA THR A 15 -10.72 -5.69 16.70
C THR A 15 -10.00 -5.09 17.91
N THR A 16 -8.70 -5.31 17.98
CA THR A 16 -7.86 -4.74 19.04
C THR A 16 -7.63 -3.24 18.81
N TRP A 17 -7.30 -2.51 19.87
CA TRP A 17 -7.00 -1.08 19.76
C TRP A 17 -5.86 -0.77 18.78
N ILE A 18 -4.87 -1.66 18.68
CA ILE A 18 -3.74 -1.47 17.77
C ILE A 18 -4.14 -1.64 16.30
N GLU A 19 -5.01 -2.61 16.00
CA GLU A 19 -5.59 -2.79 14.66
C GLU A 19 -6.50 -1.62 14.28
N ALA A 20 -7.32 -1.14 15.22
CA ALA A 20 -8.15 0.03 15.01
C ALA A 20 -7.31 1.28 14.67
N ILE A 21 -6.21 1.50 15.40
CA ILE A 21 -5.27 2.60 15.14
C ILE A 21 -4.64 2.45 13.75
N ALA A 22 -4.21 1.24 13.37
CA ALA A 22 -3.66 0.98 12.04
C ALA A 22 -4.67 1.37 10.95
N VAL A 23 -5.88 0.81 11.00
CA VAL A 23 -6.94 1.08 10.02
C VAL A 23 -7.27 2.57 9.93
N ILE A 24 -7.48 3.24 11.07
CA ILE A 24 -7.81 4.68 11.09
C ILE A 24 -6.66 5.49 10.49
N SER A 25 -5.42 5.19 10.83
CA SER A 25 -4.26 5.89 10.29
C SER A 25 -4.11 5.71 8.77
N GLY A 26 -4.43 4.52 8.26
CA GLY A 26 -4.51 4.25 6.81
C GLY A 26 -5.58 5.09 6.13
N ILE A 27 -6.79 5.15 6.68
CA ILE A 27 -7.90 5.97 6.15
C ILE A 27 -7.51 7.46 6.13
N VAL A 28 -6.92 7.95 7.23
CA VAL A 28 -6.47 9.33 7.35
C VAL A 28 -5.34 9.64 6.34
N SER A 29 -4.42 8.70 6.11
CA SER A 29 -3.37 8.84 5.11
C SER A 29 -3.94 9.00 3.70
N VAL A 30 -4.90 8.15 3.30
CA VAL A 30 -5.58 8.26 1.99
C VAL A 30 -6.28 9.61 1.85
N TRP A 31 -6.91 10.09 2.92
CA TRP A 31 -7.55 11.40 2.92
C TRP A 31 -6.54 12.54 2.73
N TYR A 32 -5.39 12.49 3.40
CA TYR A 32 -4.32 13.47 3.19
C TYR A 32 -3.69 13.38 1.80
N SER A 33 -3.57 12.18 1.24
CA SER A 33 -3.13 11.98 -0.14
C SER A 33 -4.04 12.71 -1.13
N ARG A 34 -5.36 12.58 -0.96
CA ARG A 34 -6.34 13.30 -1.79
C ARG A 34 -6.24 14.82 -1.64
N LYS A 35 -5.91 15.30 -0.44
CA LYS A 35 -5.72 16.73 -0.15
C LYS A 35 -4.33 17.24 -0.51
N GLU A 36 -3.47 16.41 -1.12
CA GLU A 36 -2.10 16.77 -1.49
C GLU A 36 -1.30 17.30 -0.28
N ASN A 37 -1.60 16.76 0.91
CA ASN A 37 -1.04 17.24 2.17
C ASN A 37 0.11 16.33 2.62
N ILE A 38 1.21 16.95 3.06
CA ILE A 38 2.41 16.26 3.54
C ILE A 38 2.16 15.30 4.72
N LEU A 39 1.06 15.47 5.44
CA LEU A 39 0.64 14.57 6.52
C LEU A 39 0.28 13.15 6.03
N VAL A 40 0.17 12.93 4.71
CA VAL A 40 0.05 11.59 4.10
C VAL A 40 1.17 10.65 4.56
N PHE A 41 2.40 11.16 4.66
CA PHE A 41 3.56 10.35 5.01
C PHE A 41 3.62 9.95 6.49
N PRO A 42 3.55 10.85 7.48
CA PRO A 42 3.60 10.43 8.89
C PRO A 42 2.42 9.53 9.26
N THR A 43 1.23 9.76 8.70
CA THR A 43 0.07 8.89 8.95
C THR A 43 0.20 7.53 8.24
N GLY A 44 0.77 7.51 7.03
CA GLY A 44 1.09 6.27 6.31
C GLY A 44 2.21 5.45 6.97
N LEU A 45 3.22 6.11 7.55
CA LEU A 45 4.28 5.46 8.32
C LEU A 45 3.74 4.82 9.58
N LEU A 46 2.85 5.50 10.30
CA LEU A 46 2.19 4.92 11.47
C LEU A 46 1.38 3.68 11.07
N ASN A 47 0.61 3.76 9.98
CA ASN A 47 -0.16 2.65 9.45
C ASN A 47 0.72 1.43 9.12
N THR A 48 1.68 1.63 8.23
CA THR A 48 2.54 0.55 7.71
C THR A 48 3.44 -0.05 8.79
N THR A 49 3.95 0.75 9.73
CA THR A 49 4.75 0.25 10.86
C THR A 49 3.91 -0.65 11.79
N VAL A 50 2.67 -0.27 12.08
CA VAL A 50 1.77 -1.10 12.88
C VAL A 50 1.40 -2.38 12.13
N TYR A 51 1.13 -2.31 10.83
CA TYR A 51 0.88 -3.50 10.03
C TYR A 51 2.08 -4.44 9.95
N ILE A 52 3.32 -3.94 9.85
CA ILE A 52 4.53 -4.80 9.95
C ILE A 52 4.51 -5.59 11.25
N TYR A 53 4.25 -4.92 12.38
CA TYR A 53 4.19 -5.56 13.69
C TYR A 53 3.07 -6.63 13.75
N LEU A 54 1.87 -6.31 13.26
CA LEU A 54 0.74 -7.24 13.23
C LEU A 54 1.00 -8.44 12.33
N SER A 55 1.55 -8.22 11.13
CA SER A 55 1.89 -9.26 10.18
C SER A 55 2.98 -10.20 10.71
N LEU A 56 4.00 -9.67 11.40
CA LEU A 56 5.01 -10.51 12.06
C LEU A 56 4.40 -11.36 13.18
N LYS A 57 3.51 -10.78 14.00
CA LYS A 57 2.78 -11.52 15.05
C LYS A 57 1.87 -12.62 14.46
N GLY A 58 1.29 -12.38 13.30
CA GLY A 58 0.47 -13.34 12.55
C GLY A 58 1.28 -14.34 11.71
N HIS A 59 2.61 -14.32 11.76
CA HIS A 59 3.51 -15.12 10.92
C HIS A 59 3.31 -14.90 9.40
N LEU A 60 2.75 -13.76 9.00
CA LEU A 60 2.52 -13.36 7.61
C LEU A 60 3.71 -12.54 7.09
N LEU A 61 4.83 -13.21 6.80
CA LEU A 61 6.06 -12.55 6.36
C LEU A 61 5.91 -11.80 5.02
N GLY A 62 5.05 -12.28 4.12
CA GLY A 62 4.74 -11.61 2.85
C GLY A 62 4.13 -10.22 3.08
N GLU A 63 3.08 -10.16 3.89
CA GLU A 63 2.41 -8.91 4.27
C GLU A 63 3.34 -7.95 5.03
N ALA A 64 4.18 -8.48 5.93
CA ALA A 64 5.17 -7.67 6.63
C ALA A 64 6.18 -7.05 5.66
N SER A 65 6.61 -7.80 4.64
CA SER A 65 7.57 -7.34 3.64
C SER A 65 7.00 -6.23 2.75
N VAL A 66 5.73 -6.37 2.33
CA VAL A 66 5.03 -5.33 1.55
C VAL A 66 4.87 -4.04 2.36
N ASN A 67 4.45 -4.14 3.62
CA ASN A 67 4.34 -2.97 4.49
C ASN A 67 5.70 -2.33 4.79
N LEU A 68 6.78 -3.12 4.88
CA LEU A 68 8.14 -2.61 5.01
C LEU A 68 8.55 -1.80 3.77
N TYR A 69 8.26 -2.29 2.57
CA TYR A 69 8.46 -1.53 1.34
C TYR A 69 7.71 -0.18 1.37
N TYR A 70 6.43 -0.19 1.74
CA TYR A 70 5.66 1.06 1.85
C TYR A 70 6.20 2.02 2.92
N THR A 71 6.75 1.49 4.01
CA THR A 71 7.42 2.30 5.05
C THR A 71 8.64 3.03 4.47
N ILE A 72 9.51 2.31 3.77
CA ILE A 72 10.71 2.88 3.12
C ILE A 72 10.31 3.93 2.08
N MET A 73 9.33 3.61 1.23
CA MET A 73 8.82 4.54 0.22
C MET A 73 8.16 5.77 0.83
N SER A 74 7.46 5.65 1.96
CA SER A 74 6.92 6.80 2.69
C SER A 74 8.02 7.69 3.24
N LEU A 75 9.10 7.13 3.81
CA LEU A 75 10.25 7.94 4.26
C LEU A 75 10.89 8.70 3.09
N TYR A 76 11.08 8.03 1.96
CA TYR A 76 11.65 8.64 0.76
C TYR A 76 10.75 9.74 0.19
N GLY A 77 9.45 9.48 0.06
CA GLY A 77 8.47 10.46 -0.39
C GLY A 77 8.40 11.67 0.54
N TRP A 78 8.43 11.44 1.86
CA TRP A 78 8.43 12.50 2.86
C TRP A 78 9.67 13.38 2.74
N TYR A 79 10.84 12.76 2.59
CA TYR A 79 12.09 13.48 2.35
C TYR A 79 12.01 14.35 1.09
N LEU A 80 11.51 13.82 -0.03
CA LEU A 80 11.42 14.60 -1.26
C LEU A 80 10.38 15.74 -1.18
N TRP A 81 9.22 15.50 -0.57
CA TRP A 81 8.16 16.50 -0.42
C TRP A 81 8.51 17.61 0.58
N THR A 82 9.40 17.36 1.54
CA THR A 82 9.88 18.40 2.46
C THR A 82 10.94 19.30 1.84
N ARG A 83 11.57 18.90 0.72
CA ARG A 83 12.60 19.72 0.08
C ARG A 83 12.00 20.95 -0.59
N LYS A 84 12.57 22.10 -0.26
CA LYS A 84 12.27 23.38 -0.88
C LYS A 84 13.44 23.82 -1.75
N ASP A 85 13.12 24.44 -2.88
CA ASP A 85 14.12 25.08 -3.73
C ASP A 85 14.77 26.24 -2.96
N LYS A 86 16.10 26.33 -3.03
CA LYS A 86 16.88 27.37 -2.33
C LYS A 86 16.62 28.76 -2.90
N ILE A 87 16.18 28.86 -4.15
CA ILE A 87 15.98 30.13 -4.85
C ILE A 87 14.59 30.70 -4.57
N ASN A 88 13.54 29.89 -4.74
CA ASN A 88 12.14 30.35 -4.65
C ASN A 88 11.40 29.93 -3.36
N GLN A 89 12.05 29.17 -2.46
CA GLN A 89 11.45 28.54 -1.27
C GLN A 89 10.18 27.71 -1.50
N GLN A 90 9.87 27.37 -2.76
CA GLN A 90 8.75 26.50 -3.11
C GLN A 90 9.17 25.03 -2.99
N PHE A 91 8.20 24.16 -2.72
CA PHE A 91 8.45 22.72 -2.72
C PHE A 91 8.93 22.26 -4.11
N ILE A 92 9.99 21.45 -4.13
CA ILE A 92 10.65 21.01 -5.38
C ILE A 92 9.73 20.11 -6.21
N LEU A 93 8.90 19.30 -5.55
CA LEU A 93 7.92 18.45 -6.21
C LEU A 93 6.59 19.19 -6.35
N GLN A 94 6.23 19.45 -7.60
CA GLN A 94 4.93 19.99 -7.98
C GLN A 94 4.08 18.86 -8.57
N ILE A 95 2.81 18.84 -8.23
CA ILE A 95 1.88 17.81 -8.71
C ILE A 95 1.51 18.15 -10.16
N THR A 96 1.79 17.21 -11.05
CA THR A 96 1.59 17.36 -12.50
C THR A 96 0.67 16.27 -13.03
N ASN A 97 -0.08 16.58 -14.09
CA ASN A 97 -0.90 15.61 -14.78
C ASN A 97 -0.07 14.83 -15.80
N SER A 98 -0.22 13.50 -15.84
CA SER A 98 0.44 12.67 -16.84
C SER A 98 -0.17 12.85 -18.23
N ASN A 99 0.70 12.99 -19.24
CA ASN A 99 0.30 13.11 -20.64
C ASN A 99 -0.07 11.74 -21.25
N THR A 100 -0.66 11.72 -22.46
CA THR A 100 -1.12 10.47 -23.11
C THR A 100 0.02 9.47 -23.35
N LYS A 101 1.23 9.93 -23.69
CA LYS A 101 2.38 9.04 -23.90
C LYS A 101 2.82 8.39 -22.58
N GLU A 102 2.89 9.17 -21.50
CA GLU A 102 3.21 8.68 -20.16
C GLU A 102 2.17 7.67 -19.66
N ARG A 103 0.87 7.93 -19.90
CA ARG A 103 -0.21 6.98 -19.56
C ARG A 103 -0.05 5.65 -20.30
N ILE A 104 0.32 5.67 -21.58
CA ILE A 104 0.59 4.46 -22.35
C ILE A 104 1.81 3.73 -21.78
N GLN A 105 2.90 4.46 -21.46
CA GLN A 105 4.09 3.87 -20.84
C GLN A 105 3.79 3.23 -19.48
N GLN A 106 3.02 3.91 -18.63
CA GLN A 106 2.56 3.40 -17.33
C GLN A 106 1.71 2.13 -17.50
N PHE A 107 0.79 2.13 -18.46
CA PHE A 107 -0.05 0.96 -18.75
C PHE A 107 0.77 -0.22 -19.28
N LEU A 108 1.73 0.02 -20.18
CA LEU A 108 2.63 -1.02 -20.69
C LEU A 108 3.53 -1.58 -19.59
N PHE A 109 4.06 -0.71 -18.73
CA PHE A 109 4.85 -1.12 -17.57
C PHE A 109 4.02 -2.00 -16.64
N PHE A 110 2.82 -1.54 -16.25
CA PHE A 110 1.88 -2.30 -15.42
C PHE A 110 1.53 -3.66 -16.06
N ALA A 111 1.17 -3.69 -17.34
CA ALA A 111 0.84 -4.92 -18.04
C ALA A 111 2.02 -5.91 -18.10
N GLY A 112 3.24 -5.40 -18.29
CA GLY A 112 4.47 -6.20 -18.26
C GLY A 112 4.76 -6.80 -16.88
N VAL A 113 4.66 -5.98 -15.83
CA VAL A 113 4.85 -6.44 -14.44
C VAL A 113 3.75 -7.43 -14.04
N TYR A 114 2.49 -7.15 -14.37
CA TYR A 114 1.37 -8.05 -14.12
C TYR A 114 1.58 -9.41 -14.79
N ALA A 115 1.96 -9.44 -16.07
CA ALA A 115 2.22 -10.69 -16.78
C ALA A 115 3.37 -11.46 -16.12
N LEU A 116 4.46 -10.76 -15.76
CA LEU A 116 5.61 -11.36 -15.08
C LEU A 116 5.20 -12.01 -13.75
N ILE A 117 4.52 -11.26 -12.87
CA ILE A 117 4.10 -11.77 -11.55
C ILE A 117 3.07 -12.89 -11.71
N TYR A 118 2.11 -12.76 -12.63
CA TYR A 118 1.12 -13.79 -12.90
C TYR A 118 1.76 -15.12 -13.33
N PHE A 119 2.66 -15.10 -14.32
CA PHE A 119 3.34 -16.32 -14.77
C PHE A 119 4.25 -16.90 -13.67
N ALA A 120 4.93 -16.05 -12.90
CA ALA A 120 5.72 -16.49 -11.76
C ALA A 120 4.87 -17.21 -10.71
N LEU A 121 3.72 -16.63 -10.34
CA LEU A 121 2.80 -17.23 -9.36
C LEU A 121 2.15 -18.52 -9.88
N VAL A 122 1.78 -18.59 -11.16
CA VAL A 122 1.27 -19.82 -11.77
C VAL A 122 2.30 -20.95 -11.70
N TYR A 123 3.57 -20.64 -11.97
CA TYR A 123 4.67 -21.61 -11.87
C TYR A 123 4.94 -22.03 -10.41
N LEU A 124 5.07 -21.04 -9.51
CA LEU A 124 5.35 -21.28 -8.09
C LEU A 124 4.19 -21.98 -7.37
N LYS A 125 2.94 -21.78 -7.79
CA LYS A 125 1.76 -22.45 -7.23
C LYS A 125 1.87 -23.98 -7.32
N GLN A 126 2.54 -24.51 -8.34
CA GLN A 126 2.71 -25.95 -8.52
C GLN A 126 3.71 -26.57 -7.54
N SER A 127 4.61 -25.76 -6.95
CA SER A 127 5.74 -26.26 -6.17
C SER A 127 5.77 -25.75 -4.72
N PHE A 128 5.31 -24.52 -4.45
CA PHE A 128 5.54 -23.81 -3.18
C PHE A 128 4.30 -23.16 -2.57
N ALA A 129 3.32 -22.72 -3.38
CA ALA A 129 2.19 -21.91 -2.89
C ALA A 129 0.82 -22.35 -3.47
N PRO A 130 0.30 -23.53 -3.09
CA PRO A 130 -0.94 -24.06 -3.65
C PRO A 130 -2.18 -23.17 -3.40
N GLU A 131 -2.17 -22.38 -2.33
CA GLU A 131 -3.26 -21.47 -1.95
C GLU A 131 -3.22 -20.10 -2.66
N ALA A 132 -2.12 -19.77 -3.35
CA ALA A 132 -2.01 -18.49 -4.06
C ALA A 132 -3.12 -18.36 -5.11
N ILE A 133 -3.62 -17.13 -5.30
CA ILE A 133 -4.64 -16.78 -6.30
C ILE A 133 -3.93 -15.93 -7.36
N PRO A 134 -3.31 -16.55 -8.39
CA PRO A 134 -2.28 -15.88 -9.19
C PRO A 134 -2.73 -14.61 -9.88
N TRP A 135 -3.98 -14.56 -10.35
CA TRP A 135 -4.51 -13.37 -11.03
C TRP A 135 -4.80 -12.22 -10.05
N ALA A 136 -5.31 -12.52 -8.85
CA ALA A 136 -5.68 -11.50 -7.86
C ALA A 136 -4.43 -10.93 -7.19
N ASP A 137 -3.51 -11.82 -6.79
CA ASP A 137 -2.26 -11.45 -6.12
C ASP A 137 -1.33 -10.68 -7.08
N ALA A 138 -1.28 -11.08 -8.36
CA ALA A 138 -0.54 -10.34 -9.38
C ALA A 138 -1.15 -8.96 -9.67
N LEU A 139 -2.49 -8.86 -9.71
CA LEU A 139 -3.17 -7.59 -9.93
C LEU A 139 -2.93 -6.60 -8.78
N ALA A 140 -2.96 -7.08 -7.54
CA ALA A 140 -2.71 -6.25 -6.37
C ALA A 140 -1.24 -5.80 -6.24
N SER A 141 -0.31 -6.57 -6.83
CA SER A 141 1.14 -6.32 -6.71
C SER A 141 1.75 -5.54 -7.88
N ALA A 142 1.14 -5.59 -9.07
CA ALA A 142 1.62 -4.92 -10.29
C ALA A 142 1.27 -3.43 -10.32
#